data_AF-A0A2T0KGZ5-F1
#
_entry.id   AF-A0A2T0KGZ5-F1
#
_cell.length_a   1.000
_cell.length_b   1.000
_cell.length_c   1.000
_cell.angle_alpha   90.00
_cell.angle_beta   90.00
_cell.angle_gamma   90.00
#
_symmetry.space_group_name_H-M   'P 1'
#
loop_
_entity.id
_entity.type
_entity.pdbx_description
1 polymer ?
#
loop_
_entity_poly.entity_id
_entity_poly.type
_entity_poly.pdbx_seq_one_letter_code
_entity_poly.pdbx_strand_id
1 'polypeptide(L)'
;MPAEYTQSDQFRGARIHLGDLSGLEIRDCDVTGLRIVDCYGGSVSLGGGFERVVVNDVDVTAYVEAELDRLHPNRVLAREATSVAEYRAAWDAIEKQWEETLDRAGRLPEAKLHEQVDGEWSFVETQRHLLMASDAWIGNAVLEEDAPYHPWGLPGGGMPAEASAKLGLTLDATPTLDEVLAPRLARMATMRRVVDELTEAELDRVCGRKPADSYPDKDYVVRRCLTVVCKEEAEHHRYAVRDLTVLEAGARTE
;
A
#
# COMPACT_ATOMS: atom_id res chain seq x y z
N MET A 1 4.16 19.86 22.00
CA MET A 1 4.40 19.68 20.56
C MET A 1 5.67 18.85 20.43
N PRO A 2 5.62 17.63 19.88
CA PRO A 2 6.82 16.88 19.55
C PRO A 2 7.65 17.67 18.53
N ALA A 3 8.97 17.50 18.56
CA ALA A 3 9.82 18.01 17.50
C ALA A 3 9.66 17.10 16.27
N GLU A 4 9.28 17.68 15.13
CA GLU A 4 9.11 16.96 13.87
C GLU A 4 10.26 17.26 12.92
N TYR A 5 10.79 16.23 12.26
CA TYR A 5 11.91 16.33 11.34
C TYR A 5 11.54 15.70 9.99
N THR A 6 11.15 16.53 9.02
CA THR A 6 10.69 16.09 7.70
C THR A 6 11.80 16.22 6.66
N GLN A 7 11.99 15.19 5.82
CA GLN A 7 12.99 15.17 4.73
C GLN A 7 14.41 15.57 5.20
N SER A 8 14.80 15.13 6.39
CA SER A 8 16.08 15.46 7.03
C SER A 8 17.05 14.28 6.99
N ASP A 9 18.35 14.57 6.89
CA ASP A 9 19.44 13.60 7.05
C ASP A 9 20.17 13.73 8.40
N GLN A 10 19.67 14.59 9.31
CA GLN A 10 20.32 14.94 10.57
C GLN A 10 20.66 13.72 11.45
N PHE A 11 19.85 12.65 11.39
CA PHE A 11 20.03 11.45 12.20
C PHE A 11 20.82 10.35 11.49
N ARG A 12 21.27 10.56 10.26
CA ARG A 12 22.04 9.56 9.50
C ARG A 12 23.34 9.23 10.23
N GLY A 13 23.47 7.98 10.65
CA GLY A 13 24.64 7.50 11.40
C GLY A 13 24.73 8.02 12.84
N ALA A 14 23.67 8.64 13.37
CA ALA A 14 23.64 9.11 14.74
C ALA A 14 23.65 7.94 15.74
N ARG A 15 24.28 8.17 16.90
CA ARG A 15 24.20 7.28 18.06
C ARG A 15 23.57 8.04 19.22
N ILE A 16 22.38 7.60 19.61
CA ILE A 16 21.72 8.08 20.84
C ILE A 16 22.07 7.10 21.96
N HIS A 17 22.58 7.61 23.08
CA HIS A 17 23.06 6.79 24.19
C HIS A 17 22.54 7.33 25.52
N LEU A 18 21.92 6.47 26.33
CA LEU A 18 21.31 6.82 27.62
C LEU A 18 20.29 7.98 27.53
N GLY A 19 19.52 8.02 26.43
CA GLY A 19 18.44 8.99 26.21
C GLY A 19 17.06 8.37 26.42
N ASP A 20 16.09 9.20 26.83
CA ASP A 20 14.68 8.82 26.83
C ASP A 20 14.12 8.96 25.41
N LEU A 21 13.68 7.83 24.84
CA LEU A 21 13.07 7.74 23.51
C LEU A 21 11.60 7.33 23.59
N SER A 22 10.98 7.46 24.77
CA SER A 22 9.56 7.16 24.96
C SER A 22 8.72 8.02 24.02
N GLY A 23 7.90 7.36 23.18
CA GLY A 23 7.08 8.04 22.19
C GLY A 23 7.82 8.46 20.91
N LEU A 24 9.07 8.02 20.69
CA LEU A 24 9.73 8.19 19.39
C LEU A 24 9.00 7.40 18.32
N GLU A 25 8.67 8.07 17.23
CA GLU A 25 8.09 7.49 16.03
C GLU A 25 9.04 7.71 14.86
N ILE A 26 9.28 6.65 14.08
CA ILE A 26 10.06 6.70 12.84
C ILE A 26 9.14 6.23 11.73
N ARG A 27 8.59 7.17 10.96
CA ARG A 27 7.58 6.94 9.92
C ARG A 27 8.13 7.31 8.54
N ASP A 28 7.79 6.51 7.53
CA ASP A 28 8.14 6.72 6.12
C ASP A 28 9.65 7.01 5.89
N CYS A 29 10.51 6.38 6.69
CA CYS A 29 11.96 6.55 6.65
C CYS A 29 12.66 5.30 6.14
N ASP A 30 13.76 5.48 5.43
CA ASP A 30 14.76 4.42 5.27
C ASP A 30 15.45 4.19 6.61
N VAL A 31 15.24 3.01 7.18
CA VAL A 31 15.82 2.57 8.47
C VAL A 31 16.89 1.50 8.28
N THR A 32 17.49 1.42 7.09
CA THR A 32 18.57 0.48 6.81
C THR A 32 19.69 0.63 7.84
N GLY A 33 19.92 -0.44 8.61
CA GLY A 33 20.93 -0.44 9.68
C GLY A 33 20.49 0.16 11.01
N LEU A 34 19.20 0.47 11.21
CA LEU A 34 18.66 0.87 12.51
C LEU A 34 18.91 -0.22 13.56
N ARG A 35 19.36 0.20 14.74
CA ARG A 35 19.67 -0.68 15.86
C ARG A 35 19.14 -0.12 17.17
N ILE A 36 18.39 -0.95 17.88
CA ILE A 36 17.94 -0.71 19.25
C ILE A 36 18.67 -1.74 20.12
N VAL A 37 19.67 -1.30 20.91
CA VAL A 37 20.61 -2.19 21.62
C VAL A 37 20.58 -1.87 23.11
N ASP A 38 20.44 -2.90 23.94
CA ASP A 38 20.40 -2.79 25.41
C ASP A 38 19.42 -1.74 25.93
N CYS A 39 18.29 -1.56 25.22
CA CYS A 39 17.19 -0.69 25.65
C CYS A 39 16.17 -1.47 26.47
N TYR A 40 15.50 -0.78 27.39
CA TYR A 40 14.35 -1.28 28.14
C TYR A 40 13.11 -0.46 27.77
N GLY A 41 11.95 -1.11 27.66
CA GLY A 41 10.70 -0.47 27.25
C GLY A 41 9.52 -1.42 27.35
N GLY A 42 8.30 -0.88 27.30
CA GLY A 42 7.06 -1.66 27.41
C GLY A 42 6.59 -2.22 26.07
N SER A 43 6.15 -1.34 25.16
CA SER A 43 5.64 -1.70 23.83
C SER A 43 6.57 -1.14 22.76
N VAL A 44 7.00 -2.01 21.82
CA VAL A 44 7.78 -1.64 20.65
C VAL A 44 7.07 -2.22 19.44
N SER A 45 6.76 -1.37 18.46
CA SER A 45 6.11 -1.75 17.20
C SER A 45 7.06 -1.51 16.04
N LEU A 46 7.10 -2.46 15.12
CA LEU A 46 7.79 -2.32 13.83
C LEU A 46 6.83 -2.77 12.73
N GLY A 47 6.65 -1.92 11.71
CA GLY A 47 5.86 -2.20 10.53
C GLY A 47 6.54 -1.63 9.29
N GLY A 48 6.42 -2.33 8.16
CA GLY A 48 7.08 -1.97 6.91
C GLY A 48 7.66 -3.18 6.18
N GLY A 49 8.25 -2.92 5.02
CA GLY A 49 8.94 -3.94 4.22
C GLY A 49 10.37 -4.14 4.71
N PHE A 50 10.59 -5.07 5.63
CA PHE A 50 11.91 -5.37 6.18
C PHE A 50 12.52 -6.62 5.55
N GLU A 51 13.72 -6.50 4.98
CA GLU A 51 14.47 -7.66 4.47
C GLU A 51 14.97 -8.56 5.61
N ARG A 52 15.26 -7.98 6.78
CA ARG A 52 15.76 -8.70 7.96
C ARG A 52 15.39 -7.99 9.26
N VAL A 53 14.82 -8.73 10.20
CA VAL A 53 14.48 -8.26 11.56
C VAL A 53 15.07 -9.23 12.57
N VAL A 54 15.89 -8.70 13.48
CA VAL A 54 16.54 -9.47 14.54
C VAL A 54 16.07 -8.98 15.90
N VAL A 55 15.54 -9.88 16.72
CA VAL A 55 15.08 -9.60 18.09
C VAL A 55 15.90 -10.45 19.05
N ASN A 56 16.68 -9.81 19.94
CA ASN A 56 17.56 -10.50 20.89
C ASN A 56 18.44 -11.59 20.23
N ASP A 57 19.16 -11.20 19.18
CA ASP A 57 20.03 -12.07 18.36
C ASP A 57 19.32 -13.19 17.57
N VAL A 58 17.99 -13.24 17.60
CA VAL A 58 17.18 -14.18 16.82
C VAL A 58 16.64 -13.49 15.57
N ASP A 59 16.95 -14.04 14.41
CA ASP A 59 16.33 -13.63 13.14
C ASP A 59 14.88 -14.12 13.10
N VAL A 60 13.93 -13.20 13.16
CA VAL A 60 12.49 -13.50 13.20
C VAL A 60 11.79 -13.27 11.86
N THR A 61 12.52 -12.87 10.80
CA THR A 61 11.92 -12.48 9.52
C THR A 61 11.03 -13.57 8.95
N ALA A 62 11.56 -14.79 8.82
CA ALA A 62 10.79 -15.90 8.24
C ALA A 62 9.57 -16.28 9.08
N TYR A 63 9.67 -16.15 10.41
CA TYR A 63 8.55 -16.40 11.31
C TYR A 63 7.44 -15.37 11.13
N VAL A 64 7.80 -14.08 11.09
CA VAL A 64 6.83 -12.99 10.89
C VAL A 64 6.18 -13.07 9.51
N GLU A 65 6.95 -13.30 8.45
CA GLU A 65 6.39 -13.44 7.09
C GLU A 65 5.46 -14.64 6.98
N ALA A 66 5.81 -15.79 7.57
CA ALA A 66 4.94 -16.97 7.57
C ALA A 66 3.64 -16.73 8.36
N GLU A 67 3.70 -16.01 9.48
CA GLU A 67 2.50 -15.67 10.25
C GLU A 67 1.62 -14.66 9.50
N LEU A 68 2.23 -13.67 8.83
CA LEU A 68 1.49 -12.75 7.96
C LEU A 68 0.83 -13.47 6.79
N ASP A 69 1.52 -14.40 6.13
CA ASP A 69 0.97 -15.23 5.06
C ASP A 69 -0.17 -16.14 5.55
N ARG A 70 -0.08 -16.66 6.78
CA ARG A 70 -1.14 -17.45 7.41
C ARG A 70 -2.38 -16.62 7.70
N LEU A 71 -2.21 -15.37 8.13
CA LEU A 71 -3.30 -14.44 8.43
C LEU A 71 -3.92 -13.82 7.17
N HIS A 72 -3.11 -13.62 6.13
CA HIS A 72 -3.47 -12.93 4.89
C HIS A 72 -3.04 -13.75 3.67
N PRO A 73 -3.72 -14.87 3.36
CA PRO A 73 -3.30 -15.81 2.33
C PRO A 73 -3.22 -15.22 0.92
N ASN A 74 -3.98 -14.14 0.65
CA ASN A 74 -3.92 -13.46 -0.65
C ASN A 74 -2.56 -12.77 -0.90
N ARG A 75 -1.76 -12.49 0.14
CA ARG A 75 -0.37 -12.03 0.00
C ARG A 75 0.48 -13.04 -0.77
N VAL A 76 0.28 -14.33 -0.49
CA VAL A 76 0.98 -15.43 -1.14
C VAL A 76 0.63 -15.46 -2.62
N LEU A 77 -0.67 -15.45 -2.94
CA LEU A 77 -1.15 -15.43 -4.33
C LEU A 77 -0.61 -14.23 -5.11
N ALA A 78 -0.69 -13.03 -4.52
CA ALA A 78 -0.20 -11.80 -5.12
C ALA A 78 1.32 -11.80 -5.37
N ARG A 79 2.08 -12.42 -4.46
CA ARG A 79 3.55 -12.48 -4.54
C ARG A 79 4.05 -13.58 -5.47
N GLU A 80 3.39 -14.72 -5.50
CA GLU A 80 3.89 -15.96 -6.12
C GLU A 80 3.31 -16.25 -7.50
N ALA A 81 2.32 -15.47 -7.97
CA ALA A 81 1.80 -15.64 -9.31
C ALA A 81 2.89 -15.48 -10.39
N THR A 82 3.02 -16.49 -11.25
CA THR A 82 4.00 -16.53 -12.35
C THR A 82 3.40 -16.95 -13.70
N SER A 83 2.23 -17.56 -13.73
CA SER A 83 1.54 -17.95 -14.95
C SER A 83 0.25 -17.15 -15.14
N VAL A 84 -0.29 -17.15 -16.36
CA VAL A 84 -1.57 -16.49 -16.66
C VAL A 84 -2.68 -16.98 -15.74
N ALA A 85 -2.75 -18.30 -15.49
CA ALA A 85 -3.74 -18.90 -14.62
C ALA A 85 -3.60 -18.43 -13.17
N GLU A 86 -2.36 -18.29 -12.68
CA GLU A 86 -2.10 -17.82 -11.32
C GLU A 86 -2.44 -16.34 -11.15
N TYR A 87 -2.19 -15.48 -12.15
CA TYR A 87 -2.61 -14.08 -12.09
C TYR A 87 -4.13 -13.93 -12.09
N ARG A 88 -4.86 -14.75 -12.86
CA ARG A 88 -6.33 -14.78 -12.81
C ARG A 88 -6.81 -15.22 -11.42
N ALA A 89 -6.25 -16.30 -10.87
CA ALA A 89 -6.60 -16.79 -9.54
C ALA A 89 -6.28 -15.77 -8.42
N ALA A 90 -5.14 -15.09 -8.51
CA ALA A 90 -4.77 -14.04 -7.58
C ALA A 90 -5.75 -12.87 -7.65
N TRP A 91 -6.11 -12.43 -8.86
CA TRP A 91 -7.07 -11.33 -9.04
C TRP A 91 -8.49 -11.71 -8.60
N ASP A 92 -8.96 -12.93 -8.88
CA ASP A 92 -10.24 -13.46 -8.36
C ASP A 92 -10.30 -13.38 -6.82
N ALA A 93 -9.21 -13.78 -6.15
CA ALA A 93 -9.13 -13.74 -4.70
C ALA A 93 -9.09 -12.31 -4.15
N ILE A 94 -8.42 -11.39 -4.88
CA ILE A 94 -8.35 -9.96 -4.55
C ILE A 94 -9.70 -9.27 -4.70
N GLU A 95 -10.44 -9.52 -5.79
CA GLU A 95 -11.77 -8.94 -5.98
C GLU A 95 -12.72 -9.39 -4.87
N LYS A 96 -12.72 -10.69 -4.56
CA LYS A 96 -13.56 -11.26 -3.51
C LYS A 96 -13.28 -10.67 -2.12
N GLN A 97 -12.01 -10.58 -1.70
CA GLN A 97 -11.69 -10.03 -0.37
C GLN A 97 -12.09 -8.56 -0.23
N TRP A 98 -11.99 -7.79 -1.31
CA TRP A 98 -12.35 -6.39 -1.32
C TRP A 98 -13.85 -6.21 -1.33
N GLU A 99 -14.60 -7.00 -2.10
CA GLU A 99 -16.07 -7.02 -2.04
C GLU A 99 -16.56 -7.20 -0.60
N GLU A 100 -16.08 -8.23 0.11
CA GLU A 100 -16.45 -8.51 1.51
C GLU A 100 -16.06 -7.36 2.46
N THR A 101 -14.95 -6.69 2.18
CA THR A 101 -14.39 -5.61 3.02
C THR A 101 -15.08 -4.28 2.78
N LEU A 102 -15.47 -4.00 1.54
CA LEU A 102 -16.27 -2.84 1.16
C LEU A 102 -17.68 -2.96 1.74
N ASP A 103 -18.28 -4.16 1.68
CA ASP A 103 -19.57 -4.44 2.34
C ASP A 103 -19.50 -4.26 3.86
N ARG A 104 -18.36 -4.58 4.47
CA ARG A 104 -18.10 -4.33 5.89
C ARG A 104 -17.98 -2.84 6.18
N ALA A 105 -17.17 -2.12 5.40
CA ALA A 105 -16.96 -0.69 5.55
C ALA A 105 -18.27 0.12 5.37
N GLY A 106 -19.10 -0.25 4.40
CA GLY A 106 -20.39 0.42 4.14
C GLY A 106 -21.43 0.33 5.27
N ARG A 107 -21.15 -0.43 6.35
CA ARG A 107 -21.98 -0.48 7.55
C ARG A 107 -21.61 0.59 8.57
N LEU A 108 -20.46 1.24 8.41
CA LEU A 108 -20.02 2.34 9.26
C LEU A 108 -20.57 3.67 8.73
N PRO A 109 -20.79 4.67 9.60
CA PRO A 109 -21.04 6.03 9.16
C PRO A 109 -19.89 6.56 8.31
N GLU A 110 -20.18 7.34 7.27
CA GLU A 110 -19.18 7.93 6.37
C GLU A 110 -18.03 8.61 7.11
N ALA A 111 -18.33 9.36 8.18
CA ALA A 111 -17.33 10.03 8.99
C ALA A 111 -16.26 9.08 9.55
N LYS A 112 -16.64 7.84 9.93
CA LYS A 112 -15.69 6.82 10.42
C LYS A 112 -14.75 6.34 9.31
N LEU A 113 -15.17 6.36 8.05
CA LEU A 113 -14.35 5.93 6.92
C LEU A 113 -13.24 6.93 6.56
N HIS A 114 -13.38 8.17 7.05
CA HIS A 114 -12.38 9.22 6.98
C HIS A 114 -11.49 9.30 8.24
N GLU A 115 -11.81 8.56 9.30
CA GLU A 115 -10.96 8.52 10.50
C GLU A 115 -9.67 7.74 10.21
N GLN A 116 -8.54 8.31 10.62
CA GLN A 116 -7.23 7.68 10.59
C GLN A 116 -7.02 6.90 11.88
N VAL A 117 -6.43 5.70 11.78
CA VAL A 117 -6.01 4.89 12.93
C VAL A 117 -4.49 5.03 13.06
N ASP A 118 -4.02 5.43 14.24
CA ASP A 118 -2.59 5.63 14.52
C ASP A 118 -1.85 6.53 13.51
N GLY A 119 -2.54 7.53 12.95
CA GLY A 119 -2.00 8.46 11.95
C GLY A 119 -1.68 7.81 10.60
N GLU A 120 -2.12 6.57 10.37
CA GLU A 120 -2.08 5.92 9.06
C GLU A 120 -3.29 6.34 8.20
N TRP A 121 -3.25 6.02 6.90
CA TRP A 121 -4.33 6.38 5.97
C TRP A 121 -5.69 5.86 6.43
N SER A 122 -6.70 6.71 6.28
CA SER A 122 -8.10 6.32 6.42
C SER A 122 -8.51 5.28 5.38
N PHE A 123 -9.70 4.69 5.55
CA PHE A 123 -10.22 3.73 4.59
C PHE A 123 -10.43 4.37 3.20
N VAL A 124 -10.95 5.61 3.16
CA VAL A 124 -11.11 6.38 1.91
C VAL A 124 -9.75 6.69 1.28
N GLU A 125 -8.76 7.14 2.05
CA GLU A 125 -7.40 7.38 1.53
C GLU A 125 -6.76 6.11 0.96
N THR A 126 -7.00 4.96 1.59
CA THR A 126 -6.57 3.66 1.07
C THR A 126 -7.19 3.35 -0.30
N GLN A 127 -8.50 3.63 -0.50
CA GLN A 127 -9.14 3.43 -1.81
C GLN A 127 -8.59 4.39 -2.88
N ARG A 128 -8.36 5.65 -2.50
CA ARG A 128 -7.70 6.64 -3.37
C ARG A 128 -6.29 6.20 -3.77
N HIS A 129 -5.55 5.58 -2.85
CA HIS A 129 -4.23 5.05 -3.12
C HIS A 129 -4.25 3.89 -4.12
N LEU A 130 -5.12 2.90 -3.89
CA LEU A 130 -5.23 1.73 -4.75
C LEU A 130 -5.71 2.08 -6.17
N LEU A 131 -6.56 3.11 -6.30
CA LEU A 131 -6.90 3.71 -7.59
C LEU A 131 -5.65 4.26 -8.29
N MET A 132 -4.87 5.10 -7.61
CA MET A 132 -3.65 5.70 -8.17
C MET A 132 -2.60 4.65 -8.55
N ALA A 133 -2.39 3.64 -7.70
CA ALA A 133 -1.47 2.54 -7.99
C ALA A 133 -1.88 1.80 -9.27
N SER A 134 -3.18 1.49 -9.42
CA SER A 134 -3.69 0.82 -10.62
C SER A 134 -3.63 1.73 -11.87
N ASP A 135 -3.90 3.03 -11.73
CA ASP A 135 -3.73 4.01 -12.81
C ASP A 135 -2.28 4.06 -13.29
N ALA A 136 -1.31 4.06 -12.38
CA ALA A 136 0.11 4.11 -12.71
C ALA A 136 0.59 2.81 -13.41
N TRP A 137 0.32 1.66 -12.79
CA TRP A 137 0.89 0.39 -13.24
C TRP A 137 0.10 -0.25 -14.38
N ILE A 138 -1.23 -0.12 -14.40
CA ILE A 138 -2.06 -0.67 -15.47
C ILE A 138 -2.37 0.38 -16.51
N GLY A 139 -2.97 1.51 -16.10
CA GLY A 139 -3.39 2.55 -17.03
C GLY A 139 -2.22 3.14 -17.82
N ASN A 140 -1.18 3.59 -17.13
CA ASN A 140 -0.05 4.25 -17.79
C ASN A 140 0.97 3.25 -18.35
N ALA A 141 1.49 2.33 -17.54
CA ALA A 141 2.57 1.45 -17.99
C ALA A 141 2.09 0.35 -18.95
N VAL A 142 1.06 -0.42 -18.60
CA VAL A 142 0.62 -1.58 -19.41
C VAL A 142 -0.22 -1.17 -20.61
N LEU A 143 -1.21 -0.30 -20.40
CA LEU A 143 -2.21 0.09 -21.41
C LEU A 143 -1.85 1.36 -22.17
N GLU A 144 -0.91 2.16 -21.65
CA GLU A 144 -0.43 3.39 -22.29
C GLU A 144 -1.57 4.38 -22.59
N GLU A 145 -2.57 4.45 -21.72
CA GLU A 145 -3.70 5.37 -21.83
C GLU A 145 -3.21 6.83 -21.91
N ASP A 146 -3.91 7.70 -22.65
CA ASP A 146 -3.50 9.10 -22.82
C ASP A 146 -3.63 9.91 -21.51
N ALA A 147 -4.64 9.59 -20.69
CA ALA A 147 -4.91 10.22 -19.41
C ALA A 147 -5.26 9.15 -18.34
N PRO A 148 -4.25 8.41 -17.84
CA PRO A 148 -4.49 7.24 -17.01
C PRO A 148 -4.90 7.59 -15.58
N TYR A 149 -4.48 8.75 -15.07
CA TYR A 149 -4.62 9.14 -13.67
C TYR A 149 -5.95 9.82 -13.38
N HIS A 150 -6.68 9.29 -12.42
CA HIS A 150 -7.86 9.96 -11.88
C HIS A 150 -7.47 11.06 -10.88
N PRO A 151 -8.11 12.25 -10.90
CA PRO A 151 -7.77 13.35 -9.99
C PRO A 151 -7.87 13.03 -8.49
N TRP A 152 -8.68 12.03 -8.12
CA TRP A 152 -8.79 11.58 -6.72
C TRP A 152 -7.73 10.60 -6.26
N GLY A 153 -6.83 10.15 -7.16
CA GLY A 153 -5.73 9.29 -6.79
C GLY A 153 -4.84 9.90 -5.69
N LEU A 154 -4.42 9.08 -4.74
CA LEU A 154 -3.53 9.48 -3.64
C LEU A 154 -2.18 8.75 -3.77
N PRO A 155 -1.07 9.45 -4.07
CA PRO A 155 0.23 8.80 -4.15
C PRO A 155 0.73 8.41 -2.75
N GLY A 156 1.64 7.45 -2.70
CA GLY A 156 2.33 7.07 -1.45
C GLY A 156 3.04 8.25 -0.78
N GLY A 157 3.09 8.20 0.56
CA GLY A 157 3.71 9.22 1.43
C GLY A 157 5.19 9.40 1.11
N GLY A 158 5.49 10.34 0.21
CA GLY A 158 6.85 10.56 -0.31
C GLY A 158 6.89 11.15 -1.71
N MET A 159 5.80 11.09 -2.49
CA MET A 159 5.74 11.80 -3.77
C MET A 159 5.67 13.33 -3.54
N PRO A 160 6.58 14.13 -4.12
CA PRO A 160 6.52 15.58 -4.00
C PRO A 160 5.21 16.17 -4.55
N ALA A 161 4.75 17.27 -3.96
CA ALA A 161 3.51 17.95 -4.40
C ALA A 161 3.57 18.37 -5.88
N GLU A 162 4.72 18.83 -6.36
CA GLU A 162 4.91 19.18 -7.78
C GLU A 162 4.77 17.97 -8.70
N ALA A 163 5.31 16.81 -8.30
CA ALA A 163 5.17 15.57 -9.06
C ALA A 163 3.71 15.10 -9.08
N SER A 164 3.02 15.19 -7.94
CA SER A 164 1.59 14.88 -7.83
C SER A 164 0.72 15.78 -8.73
N ALA A 165 1.03 17.07 -8.77
CA ALA A 165 0.35 18.04 -9.63
C ALA A 165 0.55 17.76 -11.12
N LYS A 166 1.74 17.32 -11.54
CA LYS A 166 2.01 16.90 -12.94
C LYS A 166 1.17 15.70 -13.37
N LEU A 167 0.80 14.84 -12.42
CA LEU A 167 -0.12 13.71 -12.65
C LEU A 167 -1.59 14.11 -12.61
N GLY A 168 -1.92 15.38 -12.33
CA GLY A 168 -3.30 15.87 -12.23
C GLY A 168 -4.02 15.48 -10.94
N LEU A 169 -3.28 15.09 -9.89
CA LEU A 169 -3.85 14.63 -8.62
C LEU A 169 -4.26 15.82 -7.74
N THR A 170 -5.42 15.70 -7.10
CA THR A 170 -5.95 16.65 -6.11
C THR A 170 -5.80 16.04 -4.72
N LEU A 171 -4.67 16.32 -4.07
CA LEU A 171 -4.27 15.63 -2.83
C LEU A 171 -5.24 15.90 -1.67
N ASP A 172 -5.75 17.13 -1.57
CA ASP A 172 -6.71 17.59 -0.55
C ASP A 172 -8.17 17.22 -0.86
N ALA A 173 -8.42 16.46 -1.94
CA ALA A 173 -9.75 15.95 -2.22
C ALA A 173 -10.25 15.06 -1.08
N THR A 174 -11.51 15.25 -0.69
CA THR A 174 -12.20 14.49 0.36
C THR A 174 -13.48 13.86 -0.20
N PRO A 175 -13.37 13.00 -1.25
CA PRO A 175 -14.54 12.30 -1.78
C PRO A 175 -15.10 11.38 -0.70
N THR A 176 -16.41 11.18 -0.71
CA THR A 176 -17.03 10.10 0.05
C THR A 176 -16.56 8.73 -0.46
N LEU A 177 -16.79 7.67 0.32
CA LEU A 177 -16.48 6.31 -0.11
C LEU A 177 -17.15 5.98 -1.45
N ASP A 178 -18.46 6.24 -1.59
CA ASP A 178 -19.21 5.96 -2.82
C ASP A 178 -18.65 6.70 -4.03
N GLU A 179 -18.24 7.97 -3.84
CA GLU A 179 -17.62 8.76 -4.88
C GLU A 179 -16.30 8.14 -5.35
N VAL A 180 -15.37 7.82 -4.45
CA VAL A 180 -14.08 7.22 -4.85
C VAL A 180 -14.24 5.79 -5.38
N LEU A 181 -15.27 5.05 -4.94
CA LEU A 181 -15.51 3.69 -5.41
C LEU A 181 -15.91 3.63 -6.88
N ALA A 182 -16.61 4.63 -7.42
CA ALA A 182 -16.98 4.63 -8.84
C ALA A 182 -15.76 4.52 -9.80
N PRO A 183 -14.74 5.41 -9.75
CA PRO A 183 -13.53 5.26 -10.56
C PRO A 183 -12.67 4.06 -10.13
N ARG A 184 -12.62 3.74 -8.83
CA ARG A 184 -11.86 2.59 -8.30
C ARG A 184 -12.36 1.26 -8.86
N LEU A 185 -13.67 1.00 -8.83
CA LEU A 185 -14.28 -0.21 -9.36
C LEU A 185 -14.18 -0.26 -10.89
N ALA A 186 -14.27 0.89 -11.58
CA ALA A 186 -14.02 0.95 -13.01
C ALA A 186 -12.57 0.53 -13.36
N ARG A 187 -11.59 0.97 -12.57
CA ARG A 187 -10.19 0.57 -12.73
C ARG A 187 -9.95 -0.91 -12.36
N MET A 188 -10.62 -1.44 -11.34
CA MET A 188 -10.61 -2.89 -11.05
C MET A 188 -11.17 -3.71 -12.21
N ALA A 189 -12.27 -3.26 -12.82
CA ALA A 189 -12.83 -3.90 -14.01
C ALA A 189 -11.87 -3.83 -15.22
N THR A 190 -11.05 -2.78 -15.33
CA THR A 190 -9.97 -2.72 -16.32
C THR A 190 -8.89 -3.76 -16.02
N MET A 191 -8.45 -3.90 -14.76
CA MET A 191 -7.49 -4.93 -14.36
C MET A 191 -8.03 -6.34 -14.63
N ARG A 192 -9.31 -6.60 -14.34
CA ARG A 192 -10.03 -7.84 -14.72
C ARG A 192 -9.90 -8.14 -16.21
N ARG A 193 -10.23 -7.18 -17.09
CA ARG A 193 -10.09 -7.37 -18.55
C ARG A 193 -8.66 -7.71 -18.94
N VAL A 194 -7.68 -7.02 -18.36
CA VAL A 194 -6.25 -7.29 -18.61
C VAL A 194 -5.88 -8.72 -18.24
N VAL A 195 -6.27 -9.23 -17.07
CA VAL A 195 -5.94 -10.61 -16.66
C VAL A 195 -6.74 -11.66 -17.43
N ASP A 196 -7.97 -11.36 -17.86
CA ASP A 196 -8.79 -12.27 -18.66
C ASP A 196 -8.23 -12.44 -20.08
N GLU A 197 -7.75 -11.36 -20.70
CA GLU A 197 -7.17 -11.37 -22.04
C GLU A 197 -5.68 -11.76 -22.06
N LEU A 198 -5.06 -11.91 -20.89
CA LEU A 198 -3.64 -12.20 -20.74
C LEU A 198 -3.24 -13.51 -21.43
N THR A 199 -2.11 -13.45 -22.12
CA THR A 199 -1.45 -14.61 -22.73
C THR A 199 -0.03 -14.75 -22.18
N GLU A 200 0.56 -15.93 -22.30
CA GLU A 200 1.96 -16.15 -21.87
C GLU A 200 2.94 -15.21 -22.61
N ALA A 201 2.67 -14.87 -23.87
CA ALA A 201 3.48 -13.90 -24.61
C ALA A 201 3.31 -12.47 -24.09
N GLU A 202 2.10 -12.11 -23.66
CA GLU A 202 1.80 -10.78 -23.12
C GLU A 202 2.42 -10.56 -21.74
N LEU A 203 2.54 -11.61 -20.92
CA LEU A 203 3.12 -11.53 -19.57
C LEU A 203 4.51 -10.88 -19.55
N ASP A 204 5.37 -11.24 -20.51
CA ASP A 204 6.75 -10.75 -20.55
C ASP A 204 6.96 -9.63 -21.59
N ARG A 205 5.86 -9.07 -22.12
CA ARG A 205 5.94 -7.89 -22.98
C ARG A 205 6.52 -6.71 -22.20
N VAL A 206 7.45 -5.99 -22.85
CA VAL A 206 7.97 -4.72 -22.37
C VAL A 206 6.90 -3.63 -22.53
N CYS A 207 6.61 -2.93 -21.45
CA CYS A 207 5.73 -1.76 -21.41
C CYS A 207 6.38 -0.58 -22.14
N GLY A 208 5.63 0.17 -22.95
CA GLY A 208 6.15 1.35 -23.64
C GLY A 208 6.35 2.56 -22.73
N ARG A 209 5.80 2.53 -21.51
CA ARG A 209 5.94 3.59 -20.51
C ARG A 209 6.33 3.02 -19.14
N LYS A 210 7.03 3.83 -18.35
CA LYS A 210 7.18 3.59 -16.91
C LYS A 210 5.92 4.05 -16.17
N PRO A 211 5.66 3.57 -14.94
CA PRO A 211 4.44 3.89 -14.22
C PRO A 211 4.25 5.40 -14.04
N ALA A 212 5.28 6.11 -13.58
CA ALA A 212 5.29 7.57 -13.51
C ALA A 212 6.73 8.12 -13.65
N ASP A 213 6.87 9.43 -13.82
CA ASP A 213 8.17 10.12 -13.95
C ASP A 213 9.13 9.86 -12.79
N SER A 214 8.59 9.71 -11.57
CA SER A 214 9.36 9.43 -10.36
C SER A 214 9.99 8.02 -10.32
N TYR A 215 9.54 7.10 -11.17
CA TYR A 215 10.08 5.75 -11.20
C TYR A 215 11.41 5.69 -11.96
N PRO A 216 12.34 4.80 -11.58
CA PRO A 216 13.64 4.65 -12.26
C PRO A 216 13.50 4.36 -13.75
N ASP A 217 14.40 4.92 -14.56
CA ASP A 217 14.48 4.66 -16.00
C ASP A 217 15.08 3.26 -16.24
N LYS A 218 14.18 2.31 -16.53
CA LYS A 218 14.51 0.91 -16.85
C LYS A 218 13.33 0.29 -17.59
N ASP A 219 13.54 -0.91 -18.11
CA ASP A 219 12.46 -1.69 -18.71
C ASP A 219 11.50 -2.17 -17.63
N TYR A 220 10.21 -1.98 -17.90
CA TYR A 220 9.09 -2.53 -17.15
C TYR A 220 8.41 -3.57 -18.03
N VAL A 221 8.00 -4.69 -17.45
CA VAL A 221 7.25 -5.74 -18.15
C VAL A 221 5.89 -5.92 -17.52
N VAL A 222 4.91 -6.40 -18.29
CA VAL A 222 3.53 -6.59 -17.83
C VAL A 222 3.46 -7.41 -16.54
N ARG A 223 4.17 -8.54 -16.46
CA ARG A 223 4.31 -9.38 -15.27
C ARG A 223 4.64 -8.59 -14.01
N ARG A 224 5.64 -7.69 -14.10
CA ARG A 224 6.03 -6.84 -12.98
C ARG A 224 4.90 -5.90 -12.57
N CYS A 225 4.23 -5.29 -13.54
CA CYS A 225 3.14 -4.35 -13.28
C CYS A 225 1.95 -5.05 -12.59
N LEU A 226 1.56 -6.24 -13.09
CA LEU A 226 0.52 -7.07 -12.49
C LEU A 226 0.88 -7.49 -11.06
N THR A 227 2.11 -7.96 -10.85
CA THR A 227 2.59 -8.34 -9.51
C THR A 227 2.59 -7.17 -8.54
N VAL A 228 2.97 -5.96 -8.99
CA VAL A 228 2.92 -4.78 -8.11
C VAL A 228 1.48 -4.51 -7.72
N VAL A 229 0.55 -4.39 -8.68
CA VAL A 229 -0.86 -4.14 -8.36
C VAL A 229 -1.43 -5.19 -7.43
N CYS A 230 -1.20 -6.48 -7.67
CA CYS A 230 -1.69 -7.53 -6.78
C CYS A 230 -1.12 -7.40 -5.35
N LYS A 231 0.16 -7.02 -5.22
CA LYS A 231 0.80 -6.80 -3.92
C LYS A 231 0.25 -5.57 -3.20
N GLU A 232 0.08 -4.45 -3.91
CA GLU A 232 -0.54 -3.24 -3.35
C GLU A 232 -1.91 -3.57 -2.78
N GLU A 233 -2.74 -4.28 -3.54
CA GLU A 233 -4.07 -4.70 -3.11
C GLU A 233 -4.03 -5.58 -1.86
N ALA A 234 -3.15 -6.59 -1.82
CA ALA A 234 -3.06 -7.51 -0.69
C ALA A 234 -2.49 -6.86 0.58
N GLU A 235 -1.46 -6.01 0.46
CA GLU A 235 -0.85 -5.33 1.62
C GLU A 235 -1.76 -4.24 2.17
N HIS A 236 -2.40 -3.44 1.32
CA HIS A 236 -3.33 -2.41 1.79
C HIS A 236 -4.63 -2.98 2.33
N HIS A 237 -5.07 -4.15 1.85
CA HIS A 237 -6.17 -4.88 2.48
C HIS A 237 -5.88 -5.23 3.94
N ARG A 238 -4.65 -5.69 4.25
CA ARG A 238 -4.23 -5.99 5.63
C ARG A 238 -4.36 -4.79 6.57
N TYR A 239 -3.93 -3.60 6.13
CA TYR A 239 -4.08 -2.38 6.92
C TYR A 239 -5.56 -2.01 7.06
N ALA A 240 -6.32 -2.05 5.97
CA ALA A 240 -7.73 -1.71 5.98
C ALA A 240 -8.56 -2.59 6.95
N VAL A 241 -8.33 -3.91 6.98
CA VAL A 241 -9.07 -4.80 7.90
C VAL A 241 -8.67 -4.63 9.36
N ARG A 242 -7.39 -4.31 9.64
CA ARG A 242 -6.90 -3.96 10.98
C ARG A 242 -7.64 -2.70 11.46
N ASP A 243 -7.68 -1.67 10.63
CA ASP A 243 -8.19 -0.35 11.02
C ASP A 243 -9.71 -0.34 11.15
N LEU A 244 -10.42 -1.00 10.22
CA LEU A 244 -11.87 -1.22 10.35
C LEU A 244 -12.23 -1.92 11.66
N THR A 245 -11.39 -2.85 12.15
CA THR A 245 -11.63 -3.53 13.43
C THR A 245 -11.57 -2.55 14.61
N VAL A 246 -10.64 -1.59 14.57
CA VAL A 246 -10.51 -0.54 15.58
C VAL A 246 -11.72 0.41 15.51
N LEU A 247 -12.06 0.88 14.31
CA LEU A 247 -13.17 1.81 14.09
C LEU A 247 -14.53 1.22 14.49
N GLU A 248 -14.78 -0.05 14.18
CA GLU A 248 -15.97 -0.77 14.61
C GLU A 248 -16.05 -0.94 16.13
N ALA A 249 -14.91 -1.15 16.80
CA ALA A 249 -14.88 -1.24 18.25
C ALA A 249 -15.23 0.11 18.89
N GLY A 250 -14.73 1.21 18.34
CA GLY A 250 -15.08 2.57 18.76
C GLY A 250 -16.55 2.92 18.52
N ALA A 251 -17.10 2.53 17.38
CA ALA A 251 -18.50 2.79 17.02
C ALA A 251 -19.52 2.03 17.89
N ARG A 252 -19.13 0.91 18.54
CA ARG A 252 -19.99 0.17 19.49
C ARG A 252 -20.03 0.78 20.89
N THR A 253 -19.08 1.67 21.20
CA THR A 253 -18.96 2.34 22.50
C THR A 253 -19.59 3.73 22.54
N GLU A 254 -19.98 4.27 21.38
CA GLU A 254 -20.78 5.49 21.22
C GLU A 254 -22.29 5.19 21.26
#